data_AF-A0A7J9YWS3-F1
#
_entry.id   AF-A0A7J9YWS3-F1
#
_cell.length_a   1.000
_cell.length_b   1.000
_cell.length_c   1.000
_cell.angle_alpha   90.00
_cell.angle_beta   90.00
_cell.angle_gamma   90.00
#
_symmetry.space_group_name_H-M   'P 1'
#
loop_
_entity.id
_entity.type
_entity.pdbx_description
1 polymer ?
#
loop_
_entity_poly.entity_id
_entity_poly.type
_entity_poly.pdbx_seq_one_letter_code
_entity_poly.pdbx_strand_id
1 'polypeptide(L)'
;MTSTTVPAARRPCFWTVPLVVLALLVVPAAASAAPGWKLPKEQSKQGSRVFTSVAWHCGPTPFGVYRFRNAARVKGRWGSVIFKVRITEDGSEHRARSQRFRGKLPRKLRKRTRRVLRRVRFRYRPESPARVESVWPNGSLQASRPFNPVPVSRARC
;
A
#
# COMPACT_ATOMS: atom_id res chain seq x y z
N MET A 1 56.48 34.46 42.24
CA MET A 1 57.40 34.80 41.14
C MET A 1 58.31 33.61 40.92
N THR A 2 58.12 32.87 39.83
CA THR A 2 59.14 32.06 39.16
C THR A 2 58.52 31.55 37.86
N SER A 3 58.98 32.11 36.75
CA SER A 3 58.72 31.63 35.40
C SER A 3 59.45 30.31 35.16
N THR A 4 58.87 29.41 34.39
CA THR A 4 59.64 28.39 33.67
C THR A 4 59.04 28.17 32.30
N THR A 5 59.81 28.56 31.29
CA THR A 5 59.56 28.44 29.86
C THR A 5 60.38 27.27 29.32
N VAL A 6 59.78 26.32 28.60
CA VAL A 6 60.47 25.25 27.85
C VAL A 6 59.69 24.96 26.55
N PRO A 7 60.36 24.62 25.43
CA PRO A 7 60.04 25.18 24.11
C PRO A 7 59.21 24.27 23.19
N ALA A 8 58.84 24.88 22.05
CA ALA A 8 58.19 24.30 20.89
C ALA A 8 58.95 23.07 20.32
N ALA A 9 58.22 21.96 20.15
CA ALA A 9 58.66 20.80 19.40
C ALA A 9 57.88 20.67 18.08
N ARG A 10 58.64 20.38 17.02
CA ARG A 10 58.31 20.46 15.60
C ARG A 10 57.22 19.46 15.18
N ARG A 11 56.30 19.91 14.33
CA ARG A 11 55.39 19.04 13.58
C ARG A 11 56.18 18.30 12.49
N PRO A 12 56.11 16.97 12.37
CA PRO A 12 56.53 16.30 11.16
C PRO A 12 55.46 16.46 10.08
N CYS A 13 55.85 17.10 8.98
CA CYS A 13 55.15 17.07 7.70
C CYS A 13 55.14 15.62 7.19
N PHE A 14 54.00 14.94 7.29
CA PHE A 14 53.80 13.68 6.59
C PHE A 14 53.00 13.91 5.31
N TRP A 15 53.68 13.53 4.25
CA TRP A 15 53.33 13.53 2.85
C TRP A 15 51.96 12.93 2.56
N THR A 16 51.27 13.62 1.66
CA THR A 16 50.08 13.19 0.92
C THR A 16 50.23 11.79 0.32
N VAL A 17 49.26 10.91 0.63
CA VAL A 17 48.89 9.80 -0.25
C VAL A 17 47.51 10.14 -0.85
N PRO A 18 47.38 10.42 -2.15
CA PRO A 18 46.07 10.54 -2.77
C PRO A 18 45.46 9.13 -2.85
N LEU A 19 44.59 8.80 -1.91
CA LEU A 19 43.73 7.63 -2.01
C LEU A 19 42.76 7.86 -3.16
N VAL A 20 43.08 7.31 -4.33
CA VAL A 20 42.16 7.21 -5.46
C VAL A 20 41.02 6.29 -5.02
N VAL A 21 39.95 6.89 -4.51
CA VAL A 21 38.69 6.19 -4.27
C VAL A 21 38.10 5.88 -5.64
N LEU A 22 38.39 4.69 -6.15
CA LEU A 22 37.72 4.11 -7.29
C LEU A 22 36.22 4.05 -6.96
N ALA A 23 35.47 5.01 -7.51
CA ALA A 23 34.03 5.04 -7.44
C ALA A 23 33.49 3.79 -8.14
N LEU A 24 33.23 2.73 -7.35
CA LEU A 24 32.40 1.61 -7.78
C LEU A 24 31.04 2.20 -8.16
N LEU A 25 30.82 2.31 -9.47
CA LEU A 25 29.52 2.49 -10.09
C LEU A 25 28.64 1.35 -9.62
N VAL A 26 27.90 1.56 -8.53
CA VAL A 26 26.73 0.77 -8.18
C VAL A 26 25.73 1.04 -9.30
N VAL A 27 25.80 0.23 -10.35
CA VAL A 27 24.72 0.07 -11.31
C VAL A 27 23.49 -0.21 -10.43
N PRO A 28 22.44 0.64 -10.45
CA PRO A 28 21.24 0.34 -9.69
C PRO A 28 20.73 -0.97 -10.26
N ALA A 29 20.90 -2.05 -9.48
CA ALA A 29 20.33 -3.35 -9.76
C ALA A 29 18.89 -3.09 -10.17
N ALA A 30 18.56 -3.47 -11.42
CA ALA A 30 17.23 -3.33 -11.97
C ALA A 30 16.25 -3.72 -10.87
N ALA A 31 15.46 -2.75 -10.40
CA ALA A 31 14.56 -2.93 -9.28
C ALA A 31 13.70 -4.15 -9.60
N SER A 32 14.11 -5.30 -9.04
CA SER A 32 13.45 -6.58 -9.24
C SER A 32 12.01 -6.31 -8.86
N ALA A 33 11.13 -6.38 -9.85
CA ALA A 33 9.75 -5.99 -9.69
C ALA A 33 9.20 -6.79 -8.51
N ALA A 34 8.99 -6.10 -7.37
CA ALA A 34 8.74 -6.77 -6.11
C ALA A 34 7.60 -7.76 -6.30
N PRO A 35 7.74 -9.03 -5.83
CA PRO A 35 6.67 -10.00 -5.93
C PRO A 35 5.39 -9.36 -5.42
N GLY A 36 4.31 -9.56 -6.18
CA GLY A 36 3.07 -8.87 -5.97
C GLY A 36 1.90 -9.82 -6.02
N TRP A 37 0.79 -9.37 -5.48
CA TRP A 37 -0.44 -10.17 -5.39
C TRP A 37 -1.60 -9.36 -5.91
N LYS A 38 -2.50 -10.00 -6.63
CA LYS A 38 -3.70 -9.36 -7.16
C LYS A 38 -4.93 -10.18 -6.79
N LEU A 39 -5.94 -9.52 -6.25
CA LEU A 39 -7.25 -10.16 -6.07
C LEU A 39 -7.99 -10.24 -7.40
N PRO A 40 -8.83 -11.28 -7.61
CA PRO A 40 -9.65 -11.40 -8.78
C PRO A 40 -10.48 -10.13 -9.00
N LYS A 41 -10.65 -9.76 -10.26
CA LYS A 41 -11.49 -8.63 -10.61
C LYS A 41 -12.93 -9.01 -10.31
N GLU A 42 -13.55 -8.29 -9.39
CA GLU A 42 -14.96 -8.50 -9.09
C GLU A 42 -15.82 -7.46 -9.78
N GLN A 43 -16.92 -7.92 -10.35
CA GLN A 43 -17.99 -7.06 -10.82
C GLN A 43 -19.25 -7.33 -10.00
N SER A 44 -19.84 -6.25 -9.49
CA SER A 44 -21.12 -6.34 -8.78
C SER A 44 -22.09 -5.36 -9.41
N LYS A 45 -23.33 -5.81 -9.63
CA LYS A 45 -24.42 -4.98 -10.13
C LYS A 45 -25.33 -4.59 -8.96
N GLN A 46 -25.62 -3.30 -8.82
CA GLN A 46 -26.63 -2.79 -7.88
C GLN A 46 -27.61 -1.91 -8.66
N GLY A 47 -28.80 -2.44 -8.94
CA GLY A 47 -29.73 -1.84 -9.91
C GLY A 47 -29.08 -1.73 -11.29
N SER A 48 -29.11 -0.53 -11.89
CA SER A 48 -28.45 -0.25 -13.18
C SER A 48 -26.96 0.07 -13.07
N ARG A 49 -26.35 0.00 -11.88
CA ARG A 49 -24.96 0.40 -11.66
C ARG A 49 -24.04 -0.82 -11.62
N VAL A 50 -23.05 -0.83 -12.50
CA VAL A 50 -21.95 -1.81 -12.47
C VAL A 50 -20.78 -1.22 -11.70
N PHE A 51 -20.37 -1.92 -10.65
CA PHE A 51 -19.17 -1.63 -9.89
C PHE A 51 -18.11 -2.65 -10.26
N THR A 52 -16.89 -2.18 -10.44
CA THR A 52 -15.71 -3.03 -10.68
C THR A 52 -14.71 -2.78 -9.56
N SER A 53 -14.32 -3.84 -8.86
CA SER A 53 -13.30 -3.84 -7.82
C SER A 53 -12.07 -4.59 -8.31
N VAL A 54 -10.89 -4.01 -8.09
CA VAL A 54 -9.60 -4.68 -8.29
C VAL A 54 -8.71 -4.28 -7.12
N ALA A 55 -7.95 -5.22 -6.58
CA ALA A 55 -7.00 -4.94 -5.52
C ALA A 55 -5.64 -5.56 -5.81
N TRP A 56 -4.57 -4.90 -5.36
CA TRP A 56 -3.21 -5.39 -5.49
C TRP A 56 -2.37 -5.07 -4.26
N HIS A 57 -1.43 -5.94 -3.96
CA HIS A 57 -0.48 -5.85 -2.87
C HIS A 57 0.95 -6.08 -3.40
N CYS A 58 1.92 -5.47 -2.76
CA CYS A 58 3.35 -5.58 -3.07
C CYS A 58 4.02 -6.19 -1.85
N GLY A 59 4.58 -7.39 -2.00
CA GLY A 59 5.17 -8.13 -0.91
C GLY A 59 5.35 -9.62 -1.24
N PRO A 60 6.24 -10.30 -0.51
CA PRO A 60 6.53 -11.71 -0.76
C PRO A 60 5.36 -12.64 -0.42
N THR A 61 4.44 -12.22 0.44
CA THR A 61 3.28 -13.02 0.89
C THR A 61 1.97 -12.42 0.40
N PRO A 62 0.88 -13.20 0.28
CA PRO A 62 -0.43 -12.66 -0.05
C PRO A 62 -0.98 -11.72 1.04
N PHE A 63 -0.44 -11.73 2.26
CA PHE A 63 -0.90 -10.85 3.33
C PHE A 63 -0.12 -9.54 3.37
N GLY A 64 -0.82 -8.44 3.65
CA GLY A 64 -0.22 -7.11 3.73
C GLY A 64 -1.17 -6.00 3.32
N VAL A 65 -0.61 -4.87 2.88
CA VAL A 65 -1.41 -3.70 2.51
C VAL A 65 -1.84 -3.80 1.05
N TYR A 66 -3.13 -4.04 0.84
CA TYR A 66 -3.79 -4.02 -0.46
C TYR A 66 -4.25 -2.63 -0.83
N ARG A 67 -4.01 -2.25 -2.08
CA ARG A 67 -4.56 -1.07 -2.74
C ARG A 67 -5.77 -1.47 -3.56
N PHE A 68 -6.94 -1.08 -3.11
CA PHE A 68 -8.21 -1.28 -3.78
C PHE A 68 -8.50 -0.14 -4.75
N ARG A 69 -9.07 -0.46 -5.91
CA ARG A 69 -9.68 0.49 -6.85
C ARG A 69 -11.09 0.02 -7.16
N ASN A 70 -12.06 0.76 -6.65
CA ASN A 70 -13.48 0.53 -6.91
C ASN A 70 -13.95 1.58 -7.91
N ALA A 71 -14.26 1.16 -9.13
CA ALA A 71 -14.77 2.00 -10.20
C ALA A 71 -16.27 1.77 -10.41
N ALA A 72 -16.98 2.81 -10.80
CA ALA A 72 -18.39 2.74 -11.14
C ALA A 72 -18.75 3.76 -12.23
N ARG A 73 -19.75 3.43 -13.04
CA ARG A 73 -20.42 4.38 -13.94
C ARG A 73 -21.80 4.69 -13.38
N VAL A 74 -22.08 5.96 -13.12
CA VAL A 74 -23.34 6.42 -12.52
C VAL A 74 -23.88 7.58 -13.33
N LYS A 75 -25.09 7.43 -13.90
CA LYS A 75 -25.74 8.44 -14.77
C LYS A 75 -24.79 8.91 -15.90
N GLY A 76 -24.20 7.96 -16.62
CA GLY A 76 -23.22 8.24 -17.68
C GLY A 76 -21.82 8.65 -17.20
N ARG A 77 -21.66 9.10 -15.93
CA ARG A 77 -20.39 9.60 -15.39
C ARG A 77 -19.55 8.48 -14.80
N TRP A 78 -18.31 8.33 -15.27
CA TRP A 78 -17.34 7.41 -14.70
C TRP A 78 -16.61 8.03 -13.50
N GLY A 79 -16.34 7.21 -12.49
CA GLY A 79 -15.24 7.51 -11.58
C GLY A 79 -14.88 6.33 -10.69
N SER A 80 -13.89 6.56 -9.82
CA SER A 80 -13.37 5.54 -8.94
C SER A 80 -12.96 6.10 -7.60
N VAL A 81 -12.92 5.23 -6.60
CA VAL A 81 -12.26 5.45 -5.33
C VAL A 81 -11.10 4.47 -5.21
N ILE A 82 -9.95 4.98 -4.78
CA ILE A 82 -8.74 4.22 -4.49
C ILE A 82 -8.52 4.32 -2.99
N PHE A 83 -8.31 3.20 -2.30
CA PHE A 83 -8.03 3.19 -0.87
C PHE A 83 -7.11 2.00 -0.53
N LYS A 84 -6.47 2.04 0.64
CA LYS A 84 -5.59 0.99 1.13
C LYS A 84 -6.21 0.29 2.33
N VAL A 85 -6.08 -1.02 2.42
CA VAL A 85 -6.51 -1.85 3.56
C VAL A 85 -5.40 -2.85 3.86
N ARG A 86 -5.10 -3.09 5.14
CA ARG A 86 -4.22 -4.18 5.54
C ARG A 86 -5.05 -5.45 5.70
N ILE A 87 -4.58 -6.56 5.17
CA ILE A 87 -5.16 -7.90 5.34
C ILE A 87 -4.07 -8.74 5.96
N THR A 88 -4.36 -9.35 7.10
CA THR A 88 -3.41 -10.16 7.86
C THR A 88 -3.96 -11.58 8.01
N GLU A 89 -3.04 -12.53 8.16
CA GLU A 89 -3.36 -13.95 8.28
C GLU A 89 -4.11 -14.27 9.57
N ASP A 90 -3.81 -13.55 10.65
CA ASP A 90 -4.45 -13.67 11.96
C ASP A 90 -5.93 -13.25 12.00
N GLY A 91 -6.46 -12.70 10.90
CA GLY A 91 -7.84 -12.22 10.84
C GLY A 91 -8.10 -10.89 11.54
N SER A 92 -7.07 -10.14 11.93
CA SER A 92 -7.19 -8.83 12.55
C SER A 92 -8.02 -7.84 11.72
N GLU A 93 -8.85 -7.04 12.39
CA GLU A 93 -9.70 -6.04 11.75
C GLU A 93 -8.95 -4.76 11.39
N HIS A 94 -9.01 -4.35 10.13
CA HIS A 94 -8.34 -3.15 9.64
C HIS A 94 -9.28 -2.19 8.92
N ARG A 95 -9.06 -0.89 9.10
CA ARG A 95 -9.83 0.17 8.41
C ARG A 95 -9.19 0.60 7.11
N ALA A 96 -10.01 1.07 6.18
CA ALA A 96 -9.53 1.67 4.94
C ALA A 96 -8.83 3.03 5.18
N ARG A 97 -7.63 3.19 4.60
CA ARG A 97 -6.80 4.39 4.62
C ARG A 97 -6.60 4.98 3.21
N SER A 98 -6.04 6.18 3.14
CA SER A 98 -5.60 6.83 1.88
C SER A 98 -6.67 6.90 0.77
N GLN A 99 -7.88 7.34 1.11
CA GLN A 99 -9.03 7.38 0.19
C GLN A 99 -8.91 8.52 -0.84
N ARG A 100 -8.58 8.18 -2.11
CA ARG A 100 -8.49 9.12 -3.24
C ARG A 100 -9.61 8.86 -4.24
N PHE A 101 -10.38 9.90 -4.56
CA PHE A 101 -11.44 9.83 -5.58
C PHE A 101 -10.91 10.35 -6.92
N ARG A 102 -11.28 9.68 -8.02
CA ARG A 102 -10.96 10.08 -9.41
C ARG A 102 -12.22 10.08 -10.28
N GLY A 103 -12.19 10.83 -11.39
CA GLY A 103 -13.30 10.92 -12.35
C GLY A 103 -14.45 11.84 -11.90
N LYS A 104 -15.56 11.86 -12.64
CA LYS A 104 -16.67 12.81 -12.46
C LYS A 104 -17.80 12.29 -11.54
N LEU A 105 -17.44 11.57 -10.46
CA LEU A 105 -18.43 11.11 -9.47
C LEU A 105 -19.12 12.30 -8.77
N PRO A 106 -20.47 12.29 -8.61
CA PRO A 106 -21.19 13.33 -7.89
C PRO A 106 -20.67 13.54 -6.46
N ARG A 107 -20.60 14.80 -6.00
CA ARG A 107 -20.06 15.17 -4.66
C ARG A 107 -20.80 14.46 -3.52
N LYS A 108 -22.13 14.32 -3.62
CA LYS A 108 -22.96 13.57 -2.65
C LYS A 108 -22.52 12.10 -2.54
N LEU A 109 -22.25 11.44 -3.68
CA LEU A 109 -21.78 10.06 -3.72
C LEU A 109 -20.38 9.93 -3.12
N ARG A 110 -19.44 10.82 -3.48
CA ARG A 110 -18.09 10.84 -2.87
C ARG A 110 -18.14 10.98 -1.35
N LYS A 111 -18.96 11.91 -0.83
CA LYS A 111 -19.16 12.10 0.62
C LYS A 111 -19.73 10.83 1.28
N ARG A 112 -20.75 10.21 0.68
CA ARG A 112 -21.33 8.95 1.19
C ARG A 112 -20.31 7.82 1.21
N THR A 113 -19.61 7.57 0.10
CA THR A 113 -18.57 6.53 0.02
C THR A 113 -17.47 6.75 1.06
N ARG A 114 -17.02 7.99 1.25
CA ARG A 114 -16.02 8.32 2.29
C ARG A 114 -16.52 7.99 3.70
N ARG A 115 -17.78 8.30 4.01
CA ARG A 115 -18.37 7.95 5.32
C ARG A 115 -18.42 6.44 5.54
N VAL A 116 -18.83 5.69 4.51
CA VAL A 116 -18.86 4.22 4.55
C VAL A 116 -17.46 3.67 4.81
N LEU A 117 -16.47 4.02 3.98
CA LEU A 117 -15.09 3.52 4.10
C LEU A 117 -14.39 3.93 5.41
N ARG A 118 -14.85 4.97 6.10
CA ARG A 118 -14.33 5.35 7.42
C ARG A 118 -14.85 4.46 8.56
N ARG A 119 -16.00 3.81 8.37
CA ARG A 119 -16.68 3.00 9.38
C ARG A 119 -16.45 1.51 9.20
N VAL A 120 -16.43 1.06 7.96
CA VAL A 120 -16.24 -0.36 7.63
C VAL A 120 -14.84 -0.82 8.02
N ARG A 121 -14.78 -2.01 8.60
CA ARG A 121 -13.55 -2.74 8.91
C ARG A 121 -13.47 -3.96 8.01
N PHE A 122 -12.25 -4.39 7.72
CA PHE A 122 -11.96 -5.54 6.87
C PHE A 122 -11.23 -6.58 7.69
N ARG A 123 -11.62 -7.85 7.58
CA ARG A 123 -10.95 -8.98 8.25
C ARG A 123 -10.87 -10.18 7.33
N TYR A 124 -9.81 -10.95 7.48
CA TYR A 124 -9.65 -12.23 6.82
C TYR A 124 -10.35 -13.33 7.63
N ARG A 125 -10.97 -14.29 6.93
CA ARG A 125 -11.55 -15.50 7.50
C ARG A 125 -10.93 -16.71 6.77
N PRO A 126 -10.22 -17.59 7.50
CA PRO A 126 -9.53 -18.73 6.90
C PRO A 126 -10.45 -19.93 6.58
N GLU A 127 -11.72 -19.88 6.98
CA GLU A 127 -12.74 -20.90 6.66
C GLU A 127 -12.80 -21.20 5.16
N SER A 128 -13.03 -22.45 4.74
CA SER A 128 -13.10 -22.80 3.31
C SER A 128 -14.48 -22.46 2.70
N PRO A 129 -14.58 -21.64 1.64
CA PRO A 129 -13.48 -20.94 0.96
C PRO A 129 -13.04 -19.67 1.69
N ALA A 130 -11.71 -19.46 1.74
CA ALA A 130 -11.11 -18.33 2.45
C ALA A 130 -11.65 -17.01 1.90
N ARG A 131 -11.93 -16.06 2.80
CA ARG A 131 -12.68 -14.84 2.46
C ARG A 131 -12.21 -13.62 3.21
N VAL A 132 -12.40 -12.44 2.60
CA VAL A 132 -12.28 -11.14 3.26
C VAL A 132 -13.67 -10.61 3.50
N GLU A 133 -13.99 -10.39 4.75
CA GLU A 133 -15.23 -9.77 5.18
C GLU A 133 -15.03 -8.27 5.34
N SER A 134 -16.04 -7.52 4.94
CA SER A 134 -16.21 -6.12 5.30
C SER A 134 -17.36 -6.05 6.30
N VAL A 135 -17.09 -5.56 7.50
CA VAL A 135 -18.03 -5.54 8.63
C VAL A 135 -18.26 -4.12 9.12
N TRP A 136 -19.48 -3.86 9.56
CA TRP A 136 -19.85 -2.62 10.22
C TRP A 136 -19.38 -2.61 11.69
N PRO A 137 -19.31 -1.44 12.35
CA PRO A 137 -18.90 -1.36 13.75
C PRO A 137 -19.76 -2.18 14.73
N ASN A 138 -21.02 -2.45 14.39
CA ASN A 138 -21.94 -3.29 15.16
C ASN A 138 -21.79 -4.79 14.86
N GLY A 139 -20.75 -5.19 14.11
CA GLY A 139 -20.48 -6.57 13.75
C GLY A 139 -21.27 -7.10 12.55
N SER A 140 -22.26 -6.35 12.03
CA SER A 140 -23.05 -6.83 10.89
C SER A 140 -22.22 -6.87 9.61
N LEU A 141 -22.43 -7.91 8.82
CA LEU A 141 -21.71 -8.14 7.57
C LEU A 141 -22.19 -7.14 6.51
N GLN A 142 -21.26 -6.38 5.92
CA GLN A 142 -21.53 -5.53 4.77
C GLN A 142 -21.37 -6.32 3.46
N ALA A 143 -20.28 -7.06 3.33
CA ALA A 143 -19.99 -7.93 2.20
C ALA A 143 -18.92 -8.95 2.59
N SER A 144 -18.97 -10.12 1.96
CA SER A 144 -17.96 -11.18 2.09
C SER A 144 -17.49 -11.55 0.69
N ARG A 145 -16.17 -11.56 0.47
CA ARG A 145 -15.54 -11.75 -0.83
C ARG A 145 -14.47 -12.85 -0.77
N PRO A 146 -14.36 -13.73 -1.77
CA PRO A 146 -13.29 -14.73 -1.79
C PRO A 146 -11.91 -14.10 -1.73
N PHE A 147 -11.03 -14.68 -0.92
CA PHE A 147 -9.62 -14.31 -0.84
C PHE A 147 -8.79 -15.32 -1.66
N ASN A 148 -8.77 -15.12 -2.98
CA ASN A 148 -7.99 -15.94 -3.89
C ASN A 148 -6.91 -15.10 -4.61
N PRO A 149 -5.89 -14.61 -3.88
CA PRO A 149 -4.85 -13.77 -4.46
C PRO A 149 -3.98 -14.55 -5.44
N VAL A 150 -3.77 -13.99 -6.63
CA VAL A 150 -2.91 -14.56 -7.67
C VAL A 150 -1.58 -13.80 -7.69
N PRO A 151 -0.43 -14.49 -7.71
CA PRO A 151 0.87 -13.83 -7.82
C PRO A 151 1.00 -13.09 -9.16
N VAL A 152 1.64 -11.92 -9.14
CA VAL A 152 1.89 -11.10 -10.32
C VAL A 152 3.33 -10.58 -10.29
N SER A 153 4.03 -10.73 -11.41
CA SER A 153 5.41 -10.25 -11.59
C SER A 153 5.52 -8.73 -11.59
N ARG A 154 4.42 -8.03 -11.87
CA ARG A 154 4.29 -6.57 -11.81
C ARG A 154 2.98 -6.19 -11.13
N ALA A 155 2.89 -6.36 -9.81
CA ALA A 155 1.87 -5.60 -9.10
C ALA A 155 2.08 -4.12 -9.43
N ARG A 156 0.99 -3.33 -9.55
CA ARG A 156 1.07 -1.86 -9.68
C ARG A 156 1.47 -1.23 -8.34
N CYS A 157 2.63 -1.65 -7.87
CA CYS A 157 3.54 -0.89 -7.04
C CYS A 157 4.00 0.29 -7.91
#